data_AF-A0A3N4PP05-F1
#
_entry.id   AF-A0A3N4PP05-F1
#
_cell.length_a   1.000
_cell.length_b   1.000
_cell.length_c   1.000
_cell.angle_alpha   90.00
_cell.angle_beta   90.00
_cell.angle_gamma   90.00
#
_symmetry.space_group_name_H-M   'P 1'
#
loop_
_entity.id
_entity.type
_entity.pdbx_description
1 polymer ?
#
loop_
_entity_poly.entity_id
_entity_poly.type
_entity_poly.pdbx_seq_one_letter_code
_entity_poly.pdbx_strand_id
1 'polypeptide(L)'
;MLKKTATVMTIVTGSLMAGAGCNNPGPQKDASADSVKTTPVQVQPYGEVDGKPVSQYTLANQHGMVVKLINYGGIITDIITPDKEGKPGNVVLSYDSLAGYRQKGNPYFGTLVGRYANRIAKATFKIDSAEYKLAANNNGNSLHGGLKGFDKALWQVTPLPGDSSLLLEYTSPDGEEGYPGTLQAKVIYTLTADNALKIEYVATTDKPTPINLTQHTYFNLSAGKEPTILNHVLQLDAPSFTPVDAQLIPTGKIEPVKGTPMDFTTAKPVGQDIANVTGGYDHNYVFDKAEMKVRGSLYDPSTGRVMTFSTSEPGVQFYTGNFLDGKLQHTRNGAVYGKNAGLCLEAQHFPDSPNQPAFPNVILKPGEKYTQTTIYQFGVK
;
A
#
# COMPACT_ATOMS: atom_id res chain seq x y z
N MET A 1 -45.65 -7.96 -41.73
CA MET A 1 -45.52 -9.01 -42.77
C MET A 1 -45.42 -8.33 -44.13
N LEU A 2 -44.37 -8.68 -44.88
CA LEU A 2 -44.10 -8.39 -46.31
C LEU A 2 -43.89 -6.91 -46.71
N LYS A 3 -42.92 -6.53 -47.54
CA LYS A 3 -41.76 -7.22 -48.16
C LYS A 3 -40.91 -6.13 -48.85
N LYS A 4 -39.59 -6.27 -48.70
CA LYS A 4 -38.52 -6.15 -49.71
C LYS A 4 -38.44 -4.93 -50.66
N THR A 5 -37.28 -4.28 -50.64
CA THR A 5 -36.52 -3.83 -51.83
C THR A 5 -35.08 -3.55 -51.35
N ALA A 6 -34.11 -4.46 -51.54
CA ALA A 6 -33.29 -4.74 -52.73
C ALA A 6 -32.34 -3.58 -53.11
N THR A 7 -31.05 -3.78 -52.77
CA THR A 7 -29.88 -2.95 -53.09
C THR A 7 -29.10 -3.60 -54.24
N VAL A 8 -28.73 -2.85 -55.28
CA VAL A 8 -27.52 -2.99 -56.15
C VAL A 8 -27.40 -1.65 -56.91
N MET A 9 -26.46 -0.73 -56.62
CA MET A 9 -25.01 -0.66 -56.92
C MET A 9 -24.70 -0.44 -58.42
N THR A 10 -24.28 0.77 -58.81
CA THR A 10 -23.27 0.96 -59.89
C THR A 10 -22.53 2.29 -59.71
N ILE A 11 -21.20 2.19 -59.77
CA ILE A 11 -20.17 3.24 -59.77
C ILE A 11 -20.08 3.86 -61.17
N VAL A 12 -19.92 5.18 -61.27
CA VAL A 12 -19.22 5.81 -62.41
C VAL A 12 -18.37 6.98 -61.94
N THR A 13 -17.09 6.86 -62.27
CA THR A 13 -16.01 7.83 -62.17
C THR A 13 -16.17 8.99 -63.14
N GLY A 14 -15.92 10.22 -62.68
CA GLY A 14 -15.83 11.43 -63.50
C GLY A 14 -14.57 12.22 -63.17
N SER A 15 -13.75 12.49 -64.19
CA SER A 15 -12.46 13.17 -64.13
C SER A 15 -12.56 14.68 -64.42
N LEU A 16 -11.45 15.39 -64.16
CA LEU A 16 -11.12 16.81 -64.47
C LEU A 16 -11.69 17.85 -63.49
N MET A 17 -10.97 18.88 -63.02
CA MET A 17 -9.91 19.70 -63.64
C MET A 17 -8.88 20.19 -62.62
N ALA A 18 -7.69 20.50 -63.12
CA ALA A 18 -6.62 21.20 -62.42
C ALA A 18 -6.99 22.68 -62.15
N GLY A 19 -6.78 23.13 -60.92
CA GLY A 19 -6.69 24.53 -60.54
C GLY A 19 -5.41 24.74 -59.74
N ALA A 20 -4.42 25.39 -60.33
CA ALA A 20 -3.20 25.80 -59.64
C ALA A 20 -3.52 26.94 -58.68
N GLY A 21 -3.42 26.66 -57.38
CA GLY A 21 -3.43 27.67 -56.32
C GLY A 21 -2.23 27.42 -55.41
N CYS A 22 -1.27 28.34 -55.43
CA CYS A 22 -0.14 28.35 -54.51
C CYS A 22 -0.66 28.46 -53.07
N ASN A 23 -0.38 27.46 -52.24
CA ASN A 23 -0.46 27.58 -50.80
C ASN A 23 0.77 26.93 -50.17
N ASN A 24 1.55 27.75 -49.47
CA ASN A 24 2.70 27.34 -48.66
C ASN A 24 2.30 26.19 -47.72
N PRO A 25 3.05 25.07 -47.66
CA PRO A 25 2.92 24.14 -46.55
C PRO A 25 3.64 24.78 -45.35
N GLY A 26 2.86 25.35 -44.42
CA GLY A 26 3.37 25.55 -43.06
C GLY A 26 3.80 24.19 -42.49
N PRO A 27 4.83 24.14 -41.63
CA PRO A 27 5.29 22.88 -41.07
C PRO A 27 4.15 22.23 -40.30
N GLN A 28 3.69 21.09 -40.83
CA GLN A 28 2.77 20.19 -40.17
C GLN A 28 3.48 19.74 -38.89
N LYS A 29 3.04 20.25 -37.74
CA LYS A 29 3.42 19.69 -36.45
C LYS A 29 2.89 18.27 -36.44
N ASP A 30 3.76 17.32 -36.74
CA ASP A 30 3.61 15.96 -36.26
C ASP A 30 3.53 16.06 -34.73
N ALA A 31 2.30 16.06 -34.23
CA ALA A 31 2.05 15.62 -32.87
C ALA A 31 2.32 14.10 -32.88
N SER A 32 3.61 13.74 -32.85
CA SER A 32 4.00 12.44 -32.35
C SER A 32 3.50 12.41 -30.91
N ALA A 33 2.35 11.75 -30.70
CA ALA A 33 2.04 11.24 -29.39
C ALA A 33 3.27 10.43 -29.00
N ASP A 34 4.05 10.95 -28.04
CA ASP A 34 5.09 10.19 -27.37
C ASP A 34 4.38 8.97 -26.80
N SER A 35 4.40 7.87 -27.56
CA SER A 35 4.05 6.57 -27.05
C SER A 35 5.04 6.30 -25.93
N VAL A 36 4.63 6.58 -24.69
CA VAL A 36 5.38 6.22 -23.50
C VAL A 36 5.69 4.73 -23.67
N LYS A 37 6.97 4.40 -23.91
CA LYS A 37 7.40 3.01 -24.00
C LYS A 37 7.17 2.38 -22.64
N THR A 38 6.09 1.61 -22.53
CA THR A 38 5.72 0.90 -21.31
C THR A 38 6.68 -0.27 -21.10
N THR A 39 7.33 -0.37 -19.95
CA THR A 39 8.12 -1.56 -19.60
C THR A 39 7.15 -2.69 -19.20
N PRO A 40 7.09 -3.81 -19.95
CA PRO A 40 6.17 -4.88 -19.64
C PRO A 40 6.46 -5.48 -18.26
N VAL A 41 5.39 -5.85 -17.55
CA VAL A 41 5.50 -6.57 -16.28
C VAL A 41 6.16 -7.93 -16.52
N GLN A 42 7.25 -8.20 -15.81
CA GLN A 42 7.89 -9.52 -15.86
C GLN A 42 7.29 -10.42 -14.78
N VAL A 43 7.06 -11.70 -15.11
CA VAL A 43 6.47 -12.67 -14.19
C VAL A 43 7.37 -13.90 -14.10
N GLN A 44 7.66 -14.34 -12.88
CA GLN A 44 8.45 -15.54 -12.63
C GLN A 44 7.88 -16.39 -11.48
N PRO A 45 8.09 -17.72 -11.47
CA PRO A 45 7.73 -18.57 -10.34
C PRO A 45 8.41 -18.11 -9.04
N TYR A 46 7.69 -18.20 -7.91
CA TYR A 46 8.21 -17.85 -6.59
C TYR A 46 7.99 -18.95 -5.53
N GLY A 47 7.09 -19.89 -5.80
CA GLY A 47 6.82 -21.04 -4.95
C GLY A 47 5.40 -21.54 -5.10
N GLU A 48 4.88 -22.18 -4.07
CA GLU A 48 3.53 -22.73 -4.03
C GLU A 48 2.94 -22.64 -2.62
N VAL A 49 1.63 -22.42 -2.53
CA VAL A 49 0.85 -22.52 -1.29
C VAL A 49 -0.37 -23.39 -1.56
N ASP A 50 -0.52 -24.46 -0.78
CA ASP A 50 -1.68 -25.36 -0.80
C ASP A 50 -2.03 -25.88 -2.21
N GLY A 51 -1.04 -26.32 -3.00
CA GLY A 51 -1.27 -26.81 -4.36
C GLY A 51 -1.31 -25.71 -5.42
N LYS A 52 -1.26 -24.43 -5.03
CA LYS A 52 -1.48 -23.29 -5.94
C LYS A 52 -0.19 -22.47 -6.16
N PRO A 53 0.12 -22.08 -7.40
CA PRO A 53 1.35 -21.38 -7.72
C PRO A 53 1.38 -19.97 -7.11
N VAL A 54 2.55 -19.62 -6.59
CA VAL A 54 2.92 -18.25 -6.24
C VAL A 54 3.88 -17.74 -7.31
N SER A 55 3.58 -16.56 -7.85
CA SER A 55 4.41 -15.87 -8.84
C SER A 55 4.85 -14.52 -8.30
N GLN A 56 6.06 -14.12 -8.70
CA GLN A 56 6.58 -12.77 -8.49
C GLN A 56 6.42 -11.96 -9.77
N TYR A 57 5.92 -10.74 -9.61
CA TYR A 57 5.68 -9.75 -10.64
C TYR A 57 6.67 -8.60 -10.43
N THR A 58 7.35 -8.20 -11.49
CA THR A 58 8.32 -7.09 -11.47
C THR A 58 7.77 -5.92 -12.27
N LEU A 59 7.53 -4.81 -11.59
CA LEU A 59 7.26 -3.50 -12.15
C LEU A 59 8.58 -2.74 -12.27
N ALA A 60 8.83 -2.11 -13.40
CA ALA A 60 10.03 -1.29 -13.61
C ALA A 60 9.69 -0.06 -14.44
N ASN A 61 10.32 1.07 -14.14
CA ASN A 61 10.20 2.29 -14.94
C ASN A 61 11.50 2.62 -15.67
N GLN A 62 11.45 3.62 -16.55
CA GLN A 62 12.59 4.02 -17.38
C GLN A 62 13.72 4.69 -16.59
N HIS A 63 13.46 5.09 -15.34
CA HIS A 63 14.43 5.73 -14.45
C HIS A 63 15.14 4.74 -13.53
N GLY A 64 14.93 3.43 -13.74
CA GLY A 64 15.64 2.36 -13.04
C GLY A 64 15.07 1.99 -11.68
N MET A 65 13.92 2.55 -11.28
CA MET A 65 13.20 2.07 -10.10
C MET A 65 12.52 0.74 -10.43
N VAL A 66 12.60 -0.20 -9.48
CA VAL A 66 12.00 -1.52 -9.60
C VAL A 66 11.17 -1.82 -8.36
N VAL A 67 9.95 -2.31 -8.55
CA VAL A 67 9.10 -2.82 -7.48
C VAL A 67 8.75 -4.27 -7.80
N LYS A 68 8.89 -5.16 -6.82
CA LYS A 68 8.49 -6.57 -6.99
C LYS A 68 7.41 -6.94 -5.99
N LEU A 69 6.41 -7.68 -6.47
CA LEU A 69 5.30 -8.16 -5.66
C LEU A 69 5.04 -9.63 -5.91
N ILE A 70 4.54 -10.35 -4.91
CA ILE A 70 4.04 -11.72 -5.08
C ILE A 70 2.52 -11.76 -4.86
N ASN A 71 1.84 -12.68 -5.55
CA ASN A 71 0.39 -12.83 -5.44
C ASN A 71 -0.07 -13.43 -4.10
N TYR A 72 0.84 -14.04 -3.33
CA TYR A 72 0.59 -14.40 -1.94
C TYR A 72 0.65 -13.14 -1.06
N GLY A 73 -0.46 -12.81 -0.42
CA GLY A 73 -0.59 -11.67 0.49
C GLY A 73 -0.48 -10.29 -0.14
N GLY A 74 -0.44 -10.18 -1.47
CA GLY A 74 -0.13 -8.91 -2.16
C GLY A 74 1.21 -8.32 -1.69
N ILE A 75 2.18 -9.19 -1.38
CA ILE A 75 3.39 -8.82 -0.66
C ILE A 75 4.34 -8.08 -1.59
N ILE A 76 4.79 -6.90 -1.17
CA ILE A 76 5.94 -6.20 -1.76
C ILE A 76 7.22 -6.85 -1.25
N THR A 77 7.99 -7.46 -2.15
CA THR A 77 9.26 -8.13 -1.80
C THR A 77 10.48 -7.23 -2.01
N ASP A 78 10.36 -6.24 -2.91
CA ASP A 78 11.46 -5.35 -3.28
C ASP A 78 10.91 -3.96 -3.64
N ILE A 79 11.61 -2.93 -3.19
CA ILE A 79 11.56 -1.58 -3.75
C ILE A 79 13.01 -1.13 -3.94
N ILE A 80 13.49 -1.13 -5.18
CA ILE A 80 14.88 -0.82 -5.52
C ILE A 80 14.94 0.60 -6.06
N THR A 81 15.73 1.45 -5.40
CA THR A 81 15.88 2.87 -5.77
C THR A 81 17.36 3.28 -5.74
N PRO A 82 17.80 4.22 -6.60
CA PRO A 82 19.16 4.74 -6.55
C PRO A 82 19.40 5.60 -5.29
N ASP A 83 20.62 5.58 -4.76
CA ASP A 83 21.08 6.60 -3.81
C ASP A 83 21.64 7.84 -4.54
N LYS A 84 22.13 8.85 -3.80
CA LYS A 84 22.72 10.07 -4.39
C LYS A 84 23.95 9.84 -5.27
N GLU A 85 24.56 8.65 -5.19
CA GLU A 85 25.68 8.22 -6.05
C GLU A 85 25.19 7.38 -7.24
N GLY A 86 23.87 7.20 -7.40
CA GLY A 86 23.26 6.37 -8.43
C GLY A 86 23.28 4.87 -8.13
N LYS A 87 23.70 4.44 -6.94
CA LYS A 87 23.77 3.00 -6.60
C LYS A 87 22.39 2.47 -6.22
N PRO A 88 21.86 1.44 -6.90
CA PRO A 88 20.58 0.86 -6.56
C PRO A 88 20.65 0.12 -5.22
N GLY A 89 19.55 0.15 -4.46
CA GLY A 89 19.43 -0.60 -3.22
C GLY A 89 17.98 -0.89 -2.88
N ASN A 90 17.71 -2.09 -2.34
CA ASN A 90 16.40 -2.47 -1.87
C ASN A 90 16.10 -1.78 -0.52
N VAL A 91 15.11 -0.89 -0.50
CA VAL A 91 14.79 -0.05 0.67
C VAL A 91 13.71 -0.65 1.57
N VAL A 92 13.36 -1.93 1.39
CA VAL A 92 12.40 -2.62 2.25
C VAL A 92 13.00 -3.85 2.92
N LEU A 93 12.55 -4.16 4.14
CA LEU A 93 12.86 -5.43 4.79
C LEU A 93 12.04 -6.54 4.13
N SER A 94 12.67 -7.67 3.84
CA SER A 94 12.06 -8.73 3.06
C SER A 94 12.70 -10.09 3.33
N TYR A 95 12.13 -11.13 2.73
CA TYR A 95 12.74 -12.47 2.70
C TYR A 95 13.26 -12.80 1.29
N ASP A 96 14.17 -13.77 1.22
CA ASP A 96 14.68 -14.31 -0.05
C ASP A 96 13.70 -15.27 -0.73
N SER A 97 12.79 -15.86 0.03
CA SER A 97 11.89 -16.90 -0.48
C SER A 97 10.51 -16.89 0.17
N LEU A 98 9.56 -17.57 -0.47
CA LEU A 98 8.21 -17.80 0.06
C LEU A 98 8.23 -18.48 1.44
N ALA A 99 9.21 -19.34 1.72
CA ALA A 99 9.36 -19.97 3.03
C ALA A 99 9.53 -18.93 4.15
N GLY A 100 10.25 -17.84 3.88
CA GLY A 100 10.39 -16.72 4.82
C GLY A 100 9.06 -16.03 5.11
N TYR A 101 8.25 -15.76 4.08
CA TYR A 101 6.92 -15.14 4.26
C TYR A 101 5.91 -16.05 4.96
N ARG A 102 6.10 -17.37 4.88
CA ARG A 102 5.26 -18.38 5.54
C ARG A 102 5.77 -18.82 6.91
N GLN A 103 6.93 -18.30 7.35
CA GLN A 103 7.50 -18.70 8.63
C GLN A 103 6.61 -18.24 9.79
N LYS A 104 6.66 -18.99 10.90
CA LYS A 104 6.03 -18.57 12.14
C LYS A 104 6.70 -17.29 12.63
N GLY A 105 5.90 -16.28 12.95
CA GLY A 105 6.40 -15.01 13.46
C GLY A 105 6.81 -14.00 12.38
N ASN A 106 6.52 -14.25 11.09
CA ASN A 106 6.58 -13.20 10.08
C ASN A 106 5.73 -11.99 10.55
N PRO A 107 6.32 -10.80 10.77
CA PRO A 107 5.62 -9.64 11.32
C PRO A 107 4.98 -8.82 10.20
N TYR A 108 4.29 -9.48 9.26
CA TYR A 108 3.58 -8.87 8.14
C TYR A 108 4.48 -8.13 7.13
N PHE A 109 5.70 -8.62 6.87
CA PHE A 109 6.62 -7.95 5.94
C PHE A 109 6.02 -7.73 4.55
N GLY A 110 5.78 -6.45 4.23
CA GLY A 110 5.35 -6.01 2.92
C GLY A 110 3.95 -6.45 2.55
N THR A 111 3.14 -6.99 3.46
CA THR A 111 1.84 -7.60 3.13
C THR A 111 0.74 -6.56 2.90
N LEU A 112 -0.23 -6.89 2.05
CA LEU A 112 -1.53 -6.25 2.01
C LEU A 112 -2.36 -6.76 3.20
N VAL A 113 -2.82 -5.86 4.04
CA VAL A 113 -3.55 -6.17 5.27
C VAL A 113 -5.05 -5.92 5.10
N GLY A 114 -5.86 -6.85 5.62
CA GLY A 114 -7.32 -6.78 5.62
C GLY A 114 -7.94 -8.07 6.20
N ARG A 115 -9.24 -8.13 6.46
CA ARG A 115 -10.27 -7.12 6.12
C ARG A 115 -10.18 -5.81 6.91
N TYR A 116 -9.60 -5.87 8.11
CA TYR A 116 -9.39 -4.70 8.98
C TYR A 116 -7.94 -4.62 9.45
N ALA A 117 -7.25 -3.55 9.06
CA ALA A 117 -5.91 -3.22 9.50
C ALA A 117 -5.90 -2.73 10.96
N ASN A 118 -4.78 -3.02 11.64
CA ASN A 118 -4.58 -2.77 13.06
C ASN A 118 -5.57 -3.55 13.96
N ARG A 119 -5.80 -3.07 15.19
CA ARG A 119 -6.50 -3.81 16.24
C ARG A 119 -7.99 -3.51 16.30
N ILE A 120 -8.76 -4.52 16.70
CA ILE A 120 -10.14 -4.42 17.20
C ILE A 120 -10.16 -4.99 18.62
N ALA A 121 -10.58 -4.16 19.57
CA ALA A 121 -10.56 -4.48 20.99
C ALA A 121 -11.42 -5.71 21.30
N LYS A 122 -10.92 -6.59 22.17
CA LYS A 122 -11.59 -7.83 22.63
C LYS A 122 -12.00 -8.78 21.51
N ALA A 123 -11.45 -8.60 20.31
CA ALA A 123 -11.79 -9.35 19.11
C ALA A 123 -13.29 -9.36 18.83
N THR A 124 -13.98 -8.24 19.05
CA THR A 124 -15.42 -8.13 18.81
C THR A 124 -15.80 -6.71 18.43
N PHE A 125 -16.88 -6.58 17.67
CA PHE A 125 -17.52 -5.31 17.35
C PHE A 125 -19.01 -5.54 17.13
N LYS A 126 -19.76 -4.44 17.01
CA LYS A 126 -21.19 -4.48 16.72
C LYS A 126 -21.52 -3.71 15.46
N ILE A 127 -22.48 -4.23 14.70
CA ILE A 127 -23.20 -3.47 13.68
C ILE A 127 -24.67 -3.53 14.07
N ASP A 128 -25.26 -2.36 14.29
CA ASP A 128 -26.58 -2.22 14.90
C ASP A 128 -26.64 -2.99 16.23
N SER A 129 -27.57 -3.93 16.38
CA SER A 129 -27.69 -4.78 17.57
C SER A 129 -26.92 -6.11 17.49
N ALA A 130 -26.34 -6.44 16.34
CA ALA A 130 -25.65 -7.71 16.13
C ALA A 130 -24.19 -7.63 16.59
N GLU A 131 -23.76 -8.60 17.40
CA GLU A 131 -22.37 -8.74 17.85
C GLU A 131 -21.63 -9.76 16.98
N TYR A 132 -20.45 -9.37 16.52
CA TYR A 132 -19.56 -10.21 15.71
C TYR A 132 -18.31 -10.53 16.52
N LYS A 133 -17.86 -11.79 16.44
CA LYS A 133 -16.65 -12.28 17.11
C LYS A 133 -15.60 -12.60 16.07
N LEU A 134 -14.39 -12.11 16.31
CA LEU A 134 -13.21 -12.29 15.49
C LEU A 134 -12.23 -13.22 16.19
N ALA A 135 -11.20 -13.67 15.46
CA ALA A 135 -10.08 -14.35 16.09
C ALA A 135 -9.31 -13.40 17.02
N ALA A 136 -9.12 -13.81 18.28
CA ALA A 136 -8.31 -13.10 19.28
C ALA A 136 -6.80 -13.44 19.11
N ASN A 137 -6.25 -13.10 17.96
CA ASN A 137 -4.88 -13.44 17.55
C ASN A 137 -3.80 -12.51 18.15
N ASN A 138 -4.16 -11.48 18.94
CA ASN A 138 -3.20 -10.57 19.56
C ASN A 138 -3.65 -10.15 20.97
N ASN A 139 -3.14 -10.80 22.02
CA ASN A 139 -3.36 -10.42 23.42
C ASN A 139 -4.84 -10.25 23.82
N GLY A 140 -5.74 -11.09 23.28
CA GLY A 140 -7.19 -10.99 23.50
C GLY A 140 -7.92 -10.04 22.55
N ASN A 141 -7.19 -9.31 21.70
CA ASN A 141 -7.71 -8.47 20.61
C ASN A 141 -7.57 -9.19 19.27
N SER A 142 -8.29 -8.70 18.25
CA SER A 142 -8.06 -9.09 16.86
C SER A 142 -7.11 -8.10 16.21
N LEU A 143 -6.16 -8.58 15.41
CA LEU A 143 -5.12 -7.79 14.75
C LEU A 143 -5.04 -8.19 13.27
N HIS A 144 -5.00 -7.19 12.38
CA HIS A 144 -4.68 -7.34 10.96
C HIS A 144 -5.55 -8.39 10.24
N GLY A 145 -6.85 -8.39 10.52
CA GLY A 145 -7.81 -9.25 9.85
C GLY A 145 -7.93 -10.68 10.37
N GLY A 146 -7.12 -11.10 11.36
CA GLY A 146 -7.28 -12.38 12.04
C GLY A 146 -6.15 -13.39 11.79
N LEU A 147 -6.45 -14.68 11.88
CA LEU A 147 -5.44 -15.75 11.76
C LEU A 147 -4.94 -15.89 10.31
N LYS A 148 -5.88 -15.88 9.36
CA LYS A 148 -5.66 -15.89 7.91
C LYS A 148 -6.27 -14.64 7.27
N GLY A 149 -5.73 -13.48 7.64
CA GLY A 149 -6.06 -12.22 6.99
C GLY A 149 -5.60 -12.18 5.53
N PHE A 150 -5.81 -11.03 4.89
CA PHE A 150 -5.47 -10.81 3.49
C PHE A 150 -3.98 -10.97 3.20
N ASP A 151 -3.14 -10.86 4.23
CA ASP A 151 -1.70 -11.09 4.21
C ASP A 151 -1.32 -12.54 3.87
N LYS A 152 -2.26 -13.48 4.00
CA LYS A 152 -2.08 -14.91 3.68
C LYS A 152 -2.99 -15.39 2.55
N ALA A 153 -3.76 -14.50 1.94
CA ALA A 153 -4.62 -14.82 0.81
C ALA A 153 -3.79 -14.97 -0.48
N LEU A 154 -4.24 -15.86 -1.38
CA LEU A 154 -3.74 -15.89 -2.76
C LEU A 154 -4.62 -14.98 -3.62
N TRP A 155 -4.05 -13.87 -4.04
CA TRP A 155 -4.72 -12.89 -4.90
C TRP A 155 -4.67 -13.33 -6.36
N GLN A 156 -5.76 -13.09 -7.09
CA GLN A 156 -5.71 -13.17 -8.55
C GLN A 156 -5.01 -11.92 -9.07
N VAL A 157 -3.99 -12.07 -9.91
CA VAL A 157 -3.23 -10.93 -10.44
C VAL A 157 -3.41 -10.82 -11.94
N THR A 158 -3.64 -9.60 -12.41
CA THR A 158 -3.75 -9.26 -13.83
C THR A 158 -2.87 -8.04 -14.12
N PRO A 159 -1.81 -8.17 -14.94
CA PRO A 159 -1.10 -7.03 -15.48
C PRO A 159 -2.04 -6.14 -16.28
N LEU A 160 -1.98 -4.83 -16.05
CA LEU A 160 -2.82 -3.87 -16.78
C LEU A 160 -2.06 -3.28 -17.98
N PRO A 161 -2.74 -2.94 -19.09
CA PRO A 161 -2.14 -2.20 -20.20
C PRO A 161 -1.69 -0.80 -19.76
N GLY A 162 -0.64 -0.26 -20.40
CA GLY A 162 -0.14 1.09 -20.09
C GLY A 162 1.00 1.06 -19.07
N ASP A 163 0.93 1.91 -18.05
CA ASP A 163 1.92 2.00 -16.97
C ASP A 163 2.26 0.62 -16.39
N SER A 164 3.45 0.50 -15.79
CA SER A 164 3.88 -0.73 -15.11
C SER A 164 2.97 -0.99 -13.90
N SER A 165 1.85 -1.68 -14.13
CA SER A 165 0.73 -1.81 -13.19
C SER A 165 0.18 -3.22 -13.07
N LEU A 166 -0.32 -3.53 -11.87
CA LEU A 166 -0.93 -4.81 -11.51
C LEU A 166 -2.27 -4.57 -10.84
N LEU A 167 -3.31 -5.26 -11.30
CA LEU A 167 -4.56 -5.43 -10.57
C LEU A 167 -4.49 -6.73 -9.76
N LEU A 168 -4.72 -6.64 -8.45
CA LEU A 168 -4.91 -7.76 -7.55
C LEU A 168 -6.39 -7.83 -7.16
N GLU A 169 -7.00 -9.01 -7.23
CA GLU A 169 -8.40 -9.24 -6.83
C GLU A 169 -8.50 -10.39 -5.83
N TYR A 170 -9.32 -10.20 -4.79
CA TYR A 170 -9.67 -11.23 -3.81
C TYR A 170 -11.14 -11.11 -3.41
N THR A 171 -11.80 -12.25 -3.28
CA THR A 171 -13.17 -12.33 -2.76
C THR A 171 -13.11 -12.97 -1.38
N SER A 172 -13.36 -12.17 -0.35
CA SER A 172 -13.46 -12.60 1.03
C SER A 172 -14.92 -12.99 1.30
N PRO A 173 -15.27 -14.28 1.45
CA PRO A 173 -16.66 -14.70 1.63
C PRO A 173 -17.26 -14.19 2.95
N ASP A 174 -18.59 -14.20 3.04
CA ASP A 174 -19.32 -13.95 4.28
C ASP A 174 -18.83 -14.89 5.41
N GLY A 175 -18.51 -14.31 6.56
CA GLY A 175 -18.01 -15.03 7.73
C GLY A 175 -16.51 -15.31 7.73
N GLU A 176 -15.75 -14.94 6.68
CA GLU A 176 -14.29 -15.10 6.69
C GLU A 176 -13.68 -14.35 7.89
N GLU A 177 -12.91 -15.06 8.72
CA GLU A 177 -12.32 -14.57 9.98
C GLU A 177 -13.34 -13.94 10.97
N GLY A 178 -14.64 -14.19 10.78
CA GLY A 178 -15.73 -13.67 11.61
C GLY A 178 -16.37 -12.37 11.09
N TYR A 179 -15.93 -11.83 9.95
CA TYR A 179 -16.50 -10.61 9.37
C TYR A 179 -17.77 -10.91 8.55
N PRO A 180 -18.86 -10.13 8.73
CA PRO A 180 -20.08 -10.30 7.93
C PRO A 180 -19.90 -9.80 6.50
N GLY A 181 -20.62 -10.39 5.57
CA GLY A 181 -20.69 -9.98 4.18
C GLY A 181 -19.55 -10.52 3.33
N THR A 182 -19.89 -10.93 2.12
CA THR A 182 -18.91 -11.13 1.06
C THR A 182 -18.32 -9.78 0.70
N LEU A 183 -17.00 -9.66 0.73
CA LEU A 183 -16.27 -8.47 0.31
C LEU A 183 -15.47 -8.78 -0.96
N GLN A 184 -15.72 -8.03 -2.02
CA GLN A 184 -14.87 -8.04 -3.22
C GLN A 184 -13.84 -6.93 -3.06
N ALA A 185 -12.56 -7.29 -2.95
CA ALA A 185 -11.46 -6.35 -2.83
C ALA A 185 -10.63 -6.34 -4.11
N LYS A 186 -10.25 -5.14 -4.56
CA LYS A 186 -9.34 -4.89 -5.66
C LYS A 186 -8.24 -3.95 -5.20
N VAL A 187 -6.99 -4.27 -5.53
CA VAL A 187 -5.85 -3.39 -5.26
C VAL A 187 -5.03 -3.21 -6.52
N ILE A 188 -4.79 -1.98 -6.91
CA ILE A 188 -4.02 -1.63 -8.11
C ILE A 188 -2.69 -1.05 -7.64
N TYR A 189 -1.59 -1.69 -8.03
CA TYR A 189 -0.24 -1.14 -7.87
C TYR A 189 0.19 -0.57 -9.21
N THR A 190 0.65 0.67 -9.22
CA THR A 190 1.22 1.33 -10.40
C THR A 190 2.57 1.91 -10.03
N LEU A 191 3.61 1.49 -10.74
CA LEU A 191 4.90 2.17 -10.74
C LEU A 191 4.91 3.20 -11.87
N THR A 192 4.90 4.47 -11.48
CA THR A 192 4.86 5.60 -12.40
C THR A 192 6.25 5.94 -12.95
N ALA A 193 6.29 6.72 -14.03
CA ALA A 193 7.54 7.21 -14.61
C ALA A 193 8.35 8.08 -13.64
N ASP A 194 7.69 8.87 -12.79
CA ASP A 194 8.34 9.78 -11.86
C ASP A 194 8.88 9.11 -10.59
N ASN A 195 8.93 7.77 -10.49
CA ASN A 195 9.37 6.98 -9.32
C ASN A 195 8.37 6.96 -8.15
N ALA A 196 7.07 7.00 -8.45
CA ALA A 196 6.01 6.76 -7.48
C ALA A 196 5.51 5.31 -7.55
N LEU A 197 5.43 4.66 -6.39
CA LEU A 197 4.56 3.50 -6.20
C LEU A 197 3.20 4.00 -5.70
N LYS A 198 2.23 4.04 -6.61
CA LYS A 198 0.82 4.32 -6.28
C LYS A 198 0.09 3.01 -6.00
N ILE A 199 -0.68 2.98 -4.91
CA ILE A 199 -1.50 1.85 -4.47
C ILE A 199 -2.93 2.36 -4.32
N GLU A 200 -3.85 1.80 -5.08
CA GLU A 200 -5.27 2.15 -5.06
C GLU A 200 -6.09 0.95 -4.58
N TYR A 201 -6.93 1.17 -3.57
CA TYR A 201 -7.78 0.15 -2.99
C TYR A 201 -9.23 0.43 -3.37
N VAL A 202 -9.95 -0.61 -3.75
CA VAL A 202 -11.37 -0.55 -4.04
C VAL A 202 -12.05 -1.77 -3.42
N ALA A 203 -13.19 -1.57 -2.75
CA ALA A 203 -13.98 -2.71 -2.30
C ALA A 203 -15.49 -2.44 -2.30
N THR A 204 -16.25 -3.52 -2.44
CA THR A 204 -17.72 -3.55 -2.35
C THR A 204 -18.17 -4.75 -1.53
N THR A 205 -19.35 -4.67 -0.91
CA THR A 205 -19.88 -5.74 -0.07
C THR A 205 -21.37 -5.99 -0.30
N ASP A 206 -21.83 -7.20 0.07
CA ASP A 206 -23.25 -7.59 0.06
C ASP A 206 -23.94 -7.45 1.44
N LYS A 207 -23.19 -7.17 2.51
CA LYS A 207 -23.72 -6.84 3.86
C LYS A 207 -22.88 -5.77 4.54
N PRO A 208 -23.43 -4.96 5.45
CA PRO A 208 -22.64 -4.03 6.25
C PRO A 208 -21.45 -4.72 6.93
N THR A 209 -20.24 -4.18 6.77
CA THR A 209 -19.00 -4.78 7.30
C THR A 209 -17.94 -3.72 7.58
N PRO A 210 -17.12 -3.84 8.64
CA PRO A 210 -15.97 -2.96 8.79
C PRO A 210 -14.91 -3.27 7.72
N ILE A 211 -14.31 -2.23 7.17
CA ILE A 211 -13.18 -2.34 6.25
C ILE A 211 -12.12 -1.29 6.57
N ASN A 212 -10.86 -1.71 6.55
CA ASN A 212 -9.71 -0.84 6.68
C ASN A 212 -8.52 -1.55 6.05
N LEU A 213 -8.09 -1.16 4.85
CA LEU A 213 -7.01 -1.83 4.12
C LEU A 213 -5.73 -1.00 4.18
N THR A 214 -4.57 -1.66 4.24
CA THR A 214 -3.28 -0.97 4.18
C THR A 214 -2.17 -1.88 3.64
N GLN A 215 -1.00 -1.29 3.41
CA GLN A 215 0.22 -2.01 3.03
C GLN A 215 1.25 -1.95 4.17
N HIS A 216 1.61 -3.10 4.74
CA HIS A 216 2.51 -3.20 5.89
C HIS A 216 3.98 -3.30 5.47
N THR A 217 4.45 -2.36 4.65
CA THR A 217 5.84 -2.32 4.19
C THR A 217 6.76 -1.75 5.25
N TYR A 218 7.87 -2.46 5.54
CA TYR A 218 8.93 -1.99 6.42
C TYR A 218 10.01 -1.32 5.58
N PHE A 219 10.15 -0.01 5.70
CA PHE A 219 11.15 0.78 4.99
C PHE A 219 12.44 0.92 5.82
N ASN A 220 13.56 0.80 5.13
CA ASN A 220 14.88 1.27 5.57
C ASN A 220 15.62 1.83 4.35
N LEU A 221 15.57 3.16 4.18
CA LEU A 221 16.16 3.86 3.03
C LEU A 221 17.69 3.73 2.92
N SER A 222 18.38 3.28 3.98
CA SER A 222 19.82 2.99 3.89
C SER A 222 20.12 1.79 3.00
N ALA A 223 19.10 0.98 2.66
CA ALA A 223 19.22 -0.26 1.88
C ALA A 223 20.24 -1.25 2.49
N GLY A 224 20.22 -1.38 3.82
CA GLY A 224 21.08 -2.29 4.57
C GLY A 224 22.46 -1.72 4.93
N LYS A 225 22.77 -0.46 4.61
CA LYS A 225 23.98 0.21 5.09
C LYS A 225 23.93 0.47 6.60
N GLU A 226 22.74 0.71 7.15
CA GLU A 226 22.51 0.92 8.58
C GLU A 226 21.63 -0.19 9.17
N PRO A 227 21.97 -0.73 10.36
CA PRO A 227 21.20 -1.79 11.00
C PRO A 227 19.89 -1.29 11.62
N THR A 228 19.72 0.02 11.78
CA THR A 228 18.50 0.64 12.35
C THR A 228 18.05 1.86 11.58
N ILE A 229 16.78 2.25 11.75
CA ILE A 229 16.21 3.47 11.18
C ILE A 229 16.33 4.71 12.06
N LEU A 230 17.09 4.65 13.17
CA LEU A 230 17.10 5.72 14.18
C LEU A 230 17.68 7.04 13.65
N ASN A 231 18.53 6.98 12.63
CA ASN A 231 19.10 8.13 11.95
C ASN A 231 18.25 8.64 10.78
N HIS A 232 17.19 7.92 10.39
CA HIS A 232 16.25 8.43 9.40
C HIS A 232 15.54 9.65 9.94
N VAL A 233 15.41 10.67 9.11
CA VAL A 233 14.67 11.89 9.43
C VAL A 233 13.25 11.74 8.92
N LEU A 234 12.28 11.79 9.84
CA LEU A 234 10.86 11.69 9.54
C LEU A 234 10.19 13.04 9.74
N GLN A 235 9.25 13.38 8.86
CA GLN A 235 8.28 14.45 9.05
C GLN A 235 6.88 13.92 8.74
N LEU A 236 5.89 14.27 9.55
CA LEU A 236 4.47 13.95 9.36
C LEU A 236 3.62 15.21 9.53
N ASP A 237 2.76 15.50 8.55
CA ASP A 237 1.71 16.52 8.59
C ASP A 237 0.51 16.01 9.39
N ALA A 238 0.75 15.68 10.67
CA ALA A 238 -0.23 15.11 11.59
C ALA A 238 -0.17 15.88 12.92
N PRO A 239 -1.12 16.81 13.17
CA PRO A 239 -1.11 17.61 14.39
C PRO A 239 -1.55 16.83 15.64
N SER A 240 -2.04 15.61 15.50
CA SER A 240 -2.57 14.80 16.60
C SER A 240 -2.26 13.31 16.43
N PHE A 241 -2.46 12.53 17.48
CA PHE A 241 -2.31 11.08 17.49
C PHE A 241 -3.35 10.44 18.42
N THR A 242 -3.53 9.12 18.31
CA THR A 242 -4.40 8.36 19.21
C THR A 242 -3.55 7.66 20.29
N PRO A 243 -3.54 8.14 21.55
CA PRO A 243 -2.87 7.44 22.64
C PRO A 243 -3.52 6.09 22.90
N VAL A 244 -2.70 5.11 23.26
CA VAL A 244 -3.09 3.71 23.45
C VAL A 244 -2.91 3.24 24.89
N ASP A 245 -3.62 2.18 25.25
CA ASP A 245 -3.46 1.47 26.52
C ASP A 245 -2.30 0.45 26.48
N ALA A 246 -2.12 -0.31 27.56
CA ALA A 246 -1.09 -1.34 27.66
C ALA A 246 -1.25 -2.51 26.68
N GLN A 247 -2.42 -2.66 26.06
CA GLN A 247 -2.70 -3.65 25.01
C GLN A 247 -2.60 -3.07 23.60
N LEU A 248 -2.17 -1.80 23.48
CA LEU A 248 -2.07 -1.04 22.24
C LEU A 248 -3.43 -0.77 21.58
N ILE A 249 -4.51 -0.73 22.37
CA ILE A 249 -5.83 -0.28 21.93
C ILE A 249 -5.96 1.23 22.16
N PRO A 250 -6.44 2.02 21.19
CA PRO A 250 -6.70 3.44 21.40
C PRO A 250 -7.64 3.69 22.58
N THR A 251 -7.31 4.68 23.40
CA THR A 251 -8.14 5.09 24.54
C THR A 251 -9.45 5.78 24.13
N GLY A 252 -9.68 6.01 22.83
CA GLY A 252 -10.76 6.83 22.28
C GLY A 252 -10.44 8.33 22.21
N LYS A 253 -9.33 8.78 22.80
CA LYS A 253 -8.86 10.17 22.73
C LYS A 253 -8.09 10.44 21.45
N ILE A 254 -8.09 11.72 21.04
CA ILE A 254 -7.20 12.29 20.03
C ILE A 254 -6.44 13.41 20.74
N GLU A 255 -5.11 13.28 20.85
CA GLU A 255 -4.27 14.22 21.59
C GLU A 255 -3.31 14.96 20.65
N PRO A 256 -2.99 16.24 20.92
CA PRO A 256 -2.05 16.99 20.09
C PRO A 256 -0.64 16.41 20.21
N VAL A 257 0.10 16.38 19.11
CA VAL A 257 1.51 15.96 19.14
C VAL A 257 2.43 17.05 19.71
N LYS A 258 2.04 18.32 19.57
CA LYS A 258 2.87 19.49 19.91
C LYS A 258 3.36 19.44 21.35
N GLY A 259 4.68 19.57 21.53
CA GLY A 259 5.31 19.56 22.85
C GLY A 259 5.45 18.16 23.47
N THR A 260 5.20 17.09 22.71
CA THR A 260 5.38 15.69 23.13
C THR A 260 6.47 15.01 22.28
N PRO A 261 7.01 13.86 22.70
CA PRO A 261 7.88 13.02 21.87
C PRO A 261 7.27 12.67 20.49
N MET A 262 5.95 12.67 20.38
CA MET A 262 5.20 12.37 19.15
C MET A 262 5.30 13.49 18.10
N ASP A 263 5.89 14.65 18.39
CA ASP A 263 5.90 15.77 17.45
C ASP A 263 6.86 15.54 16.27
N PHE A 264 6.32 15.06 15.15
CA PHE A 264 7.01 14.97 13.85
C PHE A 264 6.51 16.03 12.86
N THR A 265 5.80 17.08 13.32
CA THR A 265 5.35 18.17 12.43
C THR A 265 6.52 18.93 11.81
N THR A 266 7.65 18.93 12.52
CA THR A 266 8.96 19.33 12.01
C THR A 266 9.83 18.09 11.83
N ALA A 267 10.59 18.05 10.73
CA ALA A 267 11.48 16.96 10.41
C ALA A 267 12.51 16.72 11.52
N LYS A 268 12.61 15.48 12.04
CA LYS A 268 13.59 15.10 13.06
C LYS A 268 14.03 13.63 12.91
N PRO A 269 15.22 13.24 13.43
CA PRO A 269 15.62 11.85 13.49
C PRO A 269 14.60 11.02 14.28
N VAL A 270 14.24 9.84 13.78
CA VAL A 270 13.31 8.93 14.48
C VAL A 270 13.83 8.59 15.88
N GLY A 271 15.14 8.43 16.03
CA GLY A 271 15.79 8.12 17.29
C GLY A 271 15.82 9.26 18.31
N GLN A 272 15.48 10.50 17.92
CA GLN A 272 15.65 11.68 18.79
C GLN A 272 14.89 11.54 20.12
N ASP A 273 13.60 11.19 20.05
CA ASP A 273 12.72 11.15 21.22
C ASP A 273 12.19 9.73 21.53
N ILE A 274 12.58 8.71 20.77
CA ILE A 274 12.01 7.35 20.86
C ILE A 274 12.17 6.72 22.25
N ALA A 275 13.22 7.07 22.99
CA ALA A 275 13.46 6.58 24.35
C ALA A 275 12.41 7.09 25.36
N ASN A 276 11.74 8.20 25.05
CA ASN A 276 10.67 8.78 25.86
C ASN A 276 9.29 8.21 25.51
N VAL A 277 9.21 7.29 24.54
CA VAL A 277 7.98 6.61 24.13
C VAL A 277 8.05 5.17 24.60
N THR A 278 7.19 4.78 25.52
CA THR A 278 7.16 3.41 26.05
C THR A 278 6.98 2.41 24.93
N GLY A 279 7.97 1.52 24.74
CA GLY A 279 7.97 0.51 23.68
C GLY A 279 8.43 1.00 22.31
N GLY A 280 8.63 2.31 22.10
CA GLY A 280 8.88 2.93 20.80
C GLY A 280 7.59 3.38 20.12
N TYR A 281 7.68 3.93 18.91
CA TYR A 281 6.49 4.37 18.18
C TYR A 281 5.75 3.15 17.62
N ASP A 282 4.49 3.01 18.01
CA ASP A 282 3.48 2.12 17.42
C ASP A 282 2.11 2.80 17.56
N HIS A 283 1.97 3.96 16.93
CA HIS A 283 0.82 4.84 17.13
C HIS A 283 0.21 5.29 15.81
N ASN A 284 -1.11 5.45 15.82
CA ASN A 284 -1.83 6.10 14.72
C ASN A 284 -1.75 7.62 14.89
N TYR A 285 -1.17 8.25 13.88
CA TYR A 285 -1.13 9.70 13.70
C TYR A 285 -2.37 10.15 12.94
N VAL A 286 -2.99 11.23 13.41
CA VAL A 286 -4.26 11.75 12.92
C VAL A 286 -4.00 12.97 12.04
N PHE A 287 -4.48 12.91 10.81
CA PHE A 287 -4.42 14.02 9.87
C PHE A 287 -5.54 15.03 10.11
N ASP A 288 -5.30 16.27 9.69
CA ASP A 288 -6.26 17.38 9.78
C ASP A 288 -7.58 17.09 9.05
N LYS A 289 -7.51 16.40 7.92
CA LYS A 289 -8.63 16.06 7.04
C LYS A 289 -8.28 14.83 6.21
N ALA A 290 -9.26 14.00 5.88
CA ALA A 290 -9.09 12.95 4.86
C ALA A 290 -9.13 13.57 3.45
N GLU A 291 -7.95 13.81 2.87
CA GLU A 291 -7.80 14.31 1.50
C GLU A 291 -6.44 13.91 0.93
N MET A 292 -6.39 13.67 -0.39
CA MET A 292 -5.20 13.26 -1.10
C MET A 292 -4.18 14.41 -1.16
N LYS A 293 -3.15 14.36 -0.29
CA LYS A 293 -2.00 15.27 -0.31
C LYS A 293 -0.76 14.59 0.27
N VAL A 294 0.40 15.24 0.14
CA VAL A 294 1.63 14.82 0.82
C VAL A 294 1.42 14.96 2.32
N ARG A 295 1.58 13.84 3.04
CA ARG A 295 1.41 13.71 4.49
C ARG A 295 2.70 13.58 5.26
N GLY A 296 3.81 13.36 4.57
CA GLY A 296 5.09 13.24 5.24
C GLY A 296 6.24 12.94 4.29
N SER A 297 7.42 12.91 4.89
CA SER A 297 8.63 12.47 4.21
C SER A 297 9.53 11.68 5.15
N LEU A 298 10.24 10.72 4.57
CA LEU A 298 11.27 9.94 5.22
C LEU A 298 12.57 10.14 4.44
N TYR A 299 13.65 10.46 5.14
CA TYR A 299 14.94 10.74 4.54
C TYR A 299 16.04 9.96 5.27
N ASP A 300 16.96 9.38 4.52
CA ASP A 300 18.20 8.83 5.05
C ASP A 300 19.39 9.72 4.64
N PRO A 301 20.00 10.45 5.58
CA PRO A 301 21.16 11.31 5.30
C PRO A 301 22.36 10.58 4.69
N SER A 302 22.56 9.31 5.03
CA SER A 302 23.74 8.55 4.61
C SER A 302 23.72 8.26 3.11
N THR A 303 22.56 7.85 2.57
CA THR A 303 22.38 7.56 1.14
C THR A 303 21.84 8.75 0.35
N GLY A 304 21.24 9.74 0.99
CA GLY A 304 20.53 10.81 0.32
C GLY A 304 19.16 10.40 -0.21
N ARG A 305 18.72 9.16 -0.01
CA ARG A 305 17.38 8.71 -0.45
C ARG A 305 16.29 9.42 0.36
N VAL A 306 15.27 9.88 -0.36
CA VAL A 306 14.04 10.44 0.23
C VAL A 306 12.83 9.69 -0.31
N MET A 307 11.85 9.49 0.55
CA MET A 307 10.51 9.02 0.22
C MET A 307 9.51 10.06 0.70
N THR A 308 8.66 10.56 -0.18
CA THR A 308 7.45 11.31 0.21
C THR A 308 6.27 10.35 0.25
N PHE A 309 5.40 10.57 1.24
CA PHE A 309 4.24 9.74 1.50
C PHE A 309 2.99 10.60 1.34
N SER A 310 2.07 10.17 0.49
CA SER A 310 0.79 10.84 0.27
C SER A 310 -0.34 9.84 0.43
N THR A 311 -1.47 10.24 1.00
CA THR A 311 -2.64 9.36 1.10
C THR A 311 -3.96 10.13 1.19
N SER A 312 -5.06 9.46 0.80
CA SER A 312 -6.43 9.90 1.05
C SER A 312 -6.95 9.57 2.46
N GLU A 313 -6.25 8.71 3.20
CA GLU A 313 -6.69 8.23 4.51
C GLU A 313 -6.71 9.32 5.58
N PRO A 314 -7.51 9.15 6.64
CA PRO A 314 -7.56 10.09 7.77
C PRO A 314 -6.37 9.94 8.72
N GLY A 315 -5.61 8.86 8.65
CA GLY A 315 -4.46 8.62 9.54
C GLY A 315 -3.38 7.73 8.94
N VAL A 316 -2.31 7.59 9.71
CA VAL A 316 -1.18 6.70 9.40
C VAL A 316 -0.68 6.02 10.66
N GLN A 317 -0.55 4.69 10.64
CA GLN A 317 0.22 4.00 11.67
C GLN A 317 1.70 4.28 11.42
N PHE A 318 2.37 4.88 12.40
CA PHE A 318 3.83 4.95 12.42
C PHE A 318 4.35 3.94 13.43
N TYR A 319 4.94 2.86 12.90
CA TYR A 319 5.51 1.78 13.68
C TYR A 319 7.01 1.64 13.39
N THR A 320 7.83 1.62 14.44
CA THR A 320 9.30 1.58 14.31
C THR A 320 9.90 0.18 14.39
N GLY A 321 9.19 -0.90 14.08
CA GLY A 321 9.80 -2.24 14.08
C GLY A 321 10.25 -2.69 15.49
N ASN A 322 9.51 -2.31 16.52
CA ASN A 322 9.89 -2.47 17.93
C ASN A 322 10.00 -3.94 18.37
N PHE A 323 9.26 -4.83 17.71
CA PHE A 323 9.16 -6.26 18.04
C PHE A 323 10.13 -7.14 17.22
N LEU A 324 10.91 -6.56 16.31
CA LEU A 324 11.96 -7.27 15.61
C LEU A 324 13.07 -7.66 16.60
N ASP A 325 13.46 -8.93 16.62
CA ASP A 325 14.37 -9.49 17.63
C ASP A 325 15.63 -10.17 17.04
N GLY A 326 15.82 -10.07 15.72
CA GLY A 326 16.95 -10.65 15.01
C GLY A 326 16.88 -12.16 14.79
N LYS A 327 15.77 -12.84 15.12
CA LYS A 327 15.66 -14.31 15.02
C LYS A 327 14.96 -14.82 13.76
N LEU A 328 14.42 -13.92 12.92
CA LEU A 328 13.77 -14.29 11.67
C LEU A 328 14.73 -15.04 10.74
N GLN A 329 14.22 -16.09 10.09
CA GLN A 329 14.97 -16.90 9.14
C GLN A 329 14.66 -16.49 7.70
N HIS A 330 15.49 -16.89 6.75
CA HIS A 330 15.33 -16.61 5.31
C HIS A 330 15.25 -15.11 4.96
N THR A 331 15.72 -14.24 5.84
CA THR A 331 15.80 -12.79 5.59
C THR A 331 16.66 -12.51 4.38
N ARG A 332 16.36 -11.41 3.69
CA ARG A 332 17.07 -11.00 2.46
C ARG A 332 18.58 -11.05 2.68
N ASN A 333 19.29 -11.85 1.88
CA ASN A 333 20.75 -12.00 1.94
C ASN A 333 21.29 -12.36 3.34
N GLY A 334 20.49 -13.04 4.17
CA GLY A 334 20.85 -13.38 5.55
C GLY A 334 20.93 -12.19 6.51
N ALA A 335 20.27 -11.05 6.20
CA ALA A 335 20.27 -9.88 7.07
C ALA A 335 19.67 -10.14 8.46
N VAL A 336 20.27 -9.59 9.52
CA VAL A 336 19.75 -9.69 10.89
C VAL A 336 18.85 -8.49 11.17
N TYR A 337 17.53 -8.69 11.10
CA TYR A 337 16.56 -7.65 11.40
C TYR A 337 16.29 -7.57 12.90
N GLY A 338 17.10 -6.76 13.59
CA GLY A 338 16.92 -6.41 15.00
C GLY A 338 15.87 -5.32 15.23
N LYS A 339 15.69 -4.95 16.50
CA LYS A 339 14.78 -3.87 16.91
C LYS A 339 15.10 -2.60 16.13
N ASN A 340 14.07 -1.96 15.60
CA ASN A 340 14.19 -0.75 14.79
C ASN A 340 14.98 -0.92 13.48
N ALA A 341 15.07 -2.13 12.92
CA ALA A 341 15.70 -2.34 11.61
C ALA A 341 14.92 -1.71 10.42
N GLY A 342 13.64 -1.43 10.60
CA GLY A 342 12.76 -0.82 9.61
C GLY A 342 11.55 -0.16 10.27
N LEU A 343 10.88 0.71 9.54
CA LEU A 343 9.64 1.37 9.98
C LEU A 343 8.50 1.20 8.97
N CYS A 344 7.27 1.28 9.45
CA CYS A 344 6.06 1.24 8.65
C CYS A 344 5.34 2.59 8.70
N LEU A 345 4.75 2.98 7.56
CA LEU A 345 3.85 4.12 7.41
C LEU A 345 2.55 3.60 6.79
N GLU A 346 1.68 3.03 7.61
CA GLU A 346 0.48 2.34 7.13
C GLU A 346 -0.66 3.35 7.05
N ALA A 347 -0.95 3.87 5.85
CA ALA A 347 -2.14 4.70 5.63
C ALA A 347 -3.40 3.91 5.97
N GLN A 348 -4.23 4.42 6.89
CA GLN A 348 -5.40 3.69 7.39
C GLN A 348 -6.43 4.61 8.07
N HIS A 349 -7.62 4.05 8.32
CA HIS A 349 -8.52 4.52 9.37
C HIS A 349 -7.98 4.16 10.76
N PHE A 350 -8.48 4.84 11.79
CA PHE A 350 -7.95 4.71 13.13
C PHE A 350 -8.18 3.29 13.69
N PRO A 351 -7.24 2.74 14.45
CA PRO A 351 -7.44 1.44 15.10
C PRO A 351 -8.69 1.45 15.99
N ASP A 352 -9.35 0.30 16.10
CA ASP A 352 -10.56 0.10 16.91
C ASP A 352 -11.76 1.01 16.56
N SER A 353 -11.77 1.67 15.39
CA SER A 353 -12.90 2.49 14.92
C SER A 353 -14.28 1.78 14.99
N PRO A 354 -14.43 0.46 14.75
CA PRO A 354 -15.71 -0.23 14.94
C PRO A 354 -16.30 -0.12 16.36
N ASN A 355 -15.46 0.13 17.36
CA ASN A 355 -15.84 0.26 18.77
C ASN A 355 -15.69 1.69 19.32
N GLN A 356 -15.29 2.66 18.47
CA GLN A 356 -15.00 4.04 18.86
C GLN A 356 -15.88 5.00 18.06
N PRO A 357 -17.11 5.30 18.50
CA PRO A 357 -18.08 6.11 17.73
C PRO A 357 -17.61 7.53 17.37
N ALA A 358 -16.59 8.05 18.08
CA ALA A 358 -15.99 9.36 17.80
C ALA A 358 -14.95 9.32 16.67
N PHE A 359 -14.50 8.13 16.26
CA PHE A 359 -13.55 7.95 15.16
C PHE A 359 -14.27 7.89 13.80
N PRO A 360 -13.55 8.12 12.69
CA PRO A 360 -14.13 8.00 11.35
C PRO A 360 -14.81 6.64 11.13
N ASN A 361 -16.02 6.65 10.58
CA ASN A 361 -16.78 5.42 10.36
C ASN A 361 -16.09 4.52 9.32
N VAL A 362 -15.99 3.24 9.65
CA VAL A 362 -15.35 2.19 8.85
C VAL A 362 -16.33 1.15 8.31
N ILE A 363 -17.63 1.29 8.59
CA ILE A 363 -18.65 0.36 8.12
C ILE A 363 -19.02 0.68 6.67
N LEU A 364 -18.63 -0.21 5.76
CA LEU A 364 -19.04 -0.21 4.35
C LEU A 364 -20.40 -0.91 4.22
N LYS A 365 -21.37 -0.30 3.54
CA LYS A 365 -22.71 -0.86 3.31
C LYS A 365 -22.92 -1.32 1.86
N PRO A 366 -23.91 -2.19 1.59
CA PRO A 366 -24.28 -2.54 0.22
C PRO A 366 -24.67 -1.31 -0.60
N GLY A 367 -24.18 -1.25 -1.84
CA GLY A 367 -24.37 -0.11 -2.74
C GLY A 367 -23.34 1.01 -2.58
N GLU A 368 -22.55 1.01 -1.50
CA GLU A 368 -21.41 1.90 -1.33
C GLU A 368 -20.14 1.31 -1.96
N LYS A 369 -19.14 2.16 -2.16
CA LYS A 369 -17.82 1.77 -2.66
C LYS A 369 -16.75 2.32 -1.70
N TYR A 370 -15.94 1.43 -1.15
CA TYR A 370 -14.73 1.81 -0.45
C TYR A 370 -13.66 2.20 -1.48
N THR A 371 -12.98 3.31 -1.26
CA THR A 371 -11.85 3.77 -2.06
C THR A 371 -10.78 4.40 -1.19
N GLN A 372 -9.52 4.03 -1.42
CA GLN A 372 -8.37 4.63 -0.77
C GLN A 372 -7.20 4.70 -1.76
N THR A 373 -6.35 5.71 -1.64
CA THR A 373 -5.10 5.80 -2.39
C THR A 373 -3.93 6.13 -1.47
N THR A 374 -2.81 5.47 -1.69
CA THR A 374 -1.52 5.76 -1.04
C THR A 374 -0.44 5.84 -2.11
N ILE A 375 0.45 6.82 -2.00
CA ILE A 375 1.57 7.01 -2.92
C ILE A 375 2.87 7.12 -2.12
N TYR A 376 3.83 6.25 -2.45
CA TYR A 376 5.22 6.35 -1.99
C TYR A 376 6.08 6.82 -3.16
N GLN A 377 6.50 8.07 -3.12
CA GLN A 377 7.27 8.71 -4.19
C GLN A 377 8.73 8.86 -3.75
N PHE A 378 9.64 8.26 -4.53
CA PHE A 378 11.06 8.19 -4.19
C PHE A 378 11.89 9.21 -4.96
N GLY A 379 13.00 9.64 -4.36
CA GLY A 379 13.97 10.53 -4.97
C GLY A 379 15.27 10.57 -4.19
N VAL A 380 16.14 11.52 -4.55
CA VAL A 380 17.42 11.78 -3.89
C VAL A 380 17.52 13.27 -3.52
N LYS A 381 18.17 13.57 -2.39
CA LYS A 381 18.52 14.92 -1.93
C LYS A 381 20.02 15.12 -1.89
#